data_AF-A0A7C2XIL4-F1
#
_entry.id   AF-A0A7C2XIL4-F1
#
_cell.length_a   1.000
_cell.length_b   1.000
_cell.length_c   1.000
_cell.angle_alpha   90.00
_cell.angle_beta   90.00
_cell.angle_gamma   90.00
#
_symmetry.space_group_name_H-M   'P 1'
#
loop_
_entity.id
_entity.type
_entity.pdbx_description
1 polymer ?
#
loop_
_entity_poly.entity_id
_entity_poly.type
_entity_poly.pdbx_seq_one_letter_code
_entity_poly.pdbx_strand_id
1 'polypeptide(L)'
;MKVFTGKQAAEDYMSTHTLAFSTPELTLMRFSFWLGDMVPDPSNKENSMPRLMKFIEEKDFEPVQIIDDDKFEPTGAIRSSGMYGNTAPQTSSDTKFCSECGGKIATAAKFCTECGATQD
;
A
#
# COMPACT_ATOMS: atom_id res chain seq x y z
N MET A 1 5.17 -8.02 14.62
CA MET A 1 4.58 -6.72 15.07
C MET A 1 3.31 -7.00 15.85
N LYS A 2 2.99 -6.17 16.86
CA LYS A 2 1.70 -6.26 17.57
C LYS A 2 0.62 -5.62 16.71
N VAL A 3 -0.39 -6.40 16.31
CA VAL A 3 -1.48 -5.94 15.44
C VAL A 3 -2.79 -5.96 16.23
N PHE A 4 -3.50 -4.84 16.22
CA PHE A 4 -4.81 -4.74 16.86
C PHE A 4 -5.92 -5.14 15.88
N THR A 5 -6.73 -6.14 16.24
CA THR A 5 -7.87 -6.61 15.45
C THR A 5 -9.14 -5.81 15.82
N GLY A 6 -9.27 -4.61 15.27
CA GLY A 6 -10.39 -3.71 15.58
C GLY A 6 -11.77 -4.24 15.20
N LYS A 7 -11.87 -5.09 14.17
CA LYS A 7 -13.14 -5.68 13.74
C LYS A 7 -13.74 -6.59 14.82
N GLN A 8 -12.94 -7.50 15.37
CA GLN A 8 -13.38 -8.42 16.41
C GLN A 8 -13.77 -7.66 17.69
N ALA A 9 -12.99 -6.64 18.06
CA ALA A 9 -13.29 -5.78 19.19
C ALA A 9 -14.64 -5.05 19.03
N ALA A 10 -14.91 -4.53 17.83
CA ALA A 10 -16.17 -3.87 17.52
C ALA A 10 -17.34 -4.86 17.55
N GLU A 11 -17.22 -6.06 16.96
CA GLU A 11 -18.25 -7.09 17.00
C GLU A 11 -18.60 -7.51 18.44
N ASP A 12 -17.59 -7.70 19.30
CA ASP A 12 -17.78 -8.04 20.72
C ASP A 12 -18.50 -6.89 21.47
N TYR A 13 -18.09 -5.63 21.22
CA TYR A 13 -18.77 -4.46 21.81
C TYR A 13 -20.24 -4.36 21.38
N MET A 14 -20.53 -4.51 20.09
CA MET A 14 -21.87 -4.37 19.53
C MET A 14 -22.78 -5.55 19.95
N SER A 15 -22.21 -6.72 20.27
CA SER A 15 -22.97 -7.86 20.78
C SER A 15 -23.38 -7.70 22.25
N THR A 16 -22.60 -6.93 23.03
CA THR A 16 -22.79 -6.74 24.47
C THR A 16 -23.50 -5.44 24.82
N HIS A 17 -23.43 -4.43 23.95
CA HIS A 17 -24.00 -3.10 24.18
C HIS A 17 -25.16 -2.82 23.23
N THR A 18 -26.23 -2.24 23.77
CA THR A 18 -27.38 -1.81 22.98
C THR A 18 -27.01 -0.61 22.10
N LEU A 19 -27.31 -0.67 20.81
CA LEU A 19 -27.05 0.39 19.82
C LEU A 19 -28.04 1.56 19.88
N ALA A 20 -28.57 1.86 21.07
CA ALA A 20 -29.56 2.91 21.27
C ALA A 20 -28.98 4.33 21.22
N PHE A 21 -27.75 4.50 20.72
CA PHE A 21 -27.08 5.79 20.71
C PHE A 21 -27.49 6.61 19.49
N SER A 22 -27.92 7.84 19.76
CA SER A 22 -28.43 8.77 18.75
C SER A 22 -27.35 9.33 17.82
N THR A 23 -26.06 9.23 18.20
CA THR A 23 -24.94 9.73 17.40
C THR A 23 -23.78 8.72 17.32
N PRO A 24 -23.08 8.65 16.18
CA PRO A 24 -21.88 7.83 16.02
C PRO A 24 -20.74 8.20 16.99
N GLU A 25 -20.62 9.47 17.34
CA GLU A 25 -19.53 9.99 18.17
C GLU A 25 -19.61 9.47 19.62
N LEU A 26 -20.80 9.46 20.22
CA LEU A 26 -21.01 8.87 21.54
C LEU A 26 -20.76 7.36 21.57
N THR A 27 -21.07 6.68 20.46
CA THR A 27 -20.81 5.24 20.32
C THR A 27 -19.31 4.95 20.30
N LEU A 28 -18.55 5.73 19.53
CA LEU A 28 -17.08 5.62 19.49
C LEU A 28 -16.44 5.95 20.84
N MET A 29 -16.92 6.99 21.52
CA MET A 29 -16.40 7.37 22.83
C MET A 29 -16.61 6.25 23.84
N ARG A 30 -17.82 5.67 23.93
CA ARG A 30 -18.10 4.53 24.82
C ARG A 30 -17.32 3.28 24.45
N PHE A 31 -17.16 2.99 23.16
CA PHE A 31 -16.31 1.90 22.69
C PHE A 31 -14.85 2.08 23.14
N SER A 32 -14.31 3.30 23.03
CA SER A 32 -12.94 3.59 23.48
C SER A 32 -12.75 3.42 24.98
N PHE A 33 -13.72 3.86 25.80
CA PHE A 33 -13.69 3.62 27.25
C PHE A 33 -13.79 2.14 27.58
N TRP A 34 -14.67 1.40 26.90
CA TRP A 34 -14.84 -0.04 27.10
C TRP A 34 -13.58 -0.85 26.77
N LEU A 35 -12.78 -0.42 25.79
CA LEU A 35 -11.47 -1.03 25.51
C LEU A 35 -10.44 -0.79 26.63
N GLY A 36 -10.60 0.29 27.39
CA GLY A 36 -9.77 0.61 28.55
C GLY A 36 -10.14 -0.14 29.83
N ASP A 37 -11.33 -0.77 29.87
CA ASP A 37 -11.77 -1.53 31.05
C ASP A 37 -10.82 -2.69 31.34
N MET A 38 -10.52 -2.89 32.63
CA MET A 38 -9.70 -4.00 33.09
C MET A 38 -10.50 -5.30 33.04
N VAL A 39 -9.95 -6.31 32.37
CA VAL A 39 -10.53 -7.64 32.22
C VAL A 39 -9.51 -8.66 32.75
N PRO A 40 -9.94 -9.72 33.46
CA PRO A 40 -9.03 -10.77 33.89
C PRO A 40 -8.37 -11.44 32.69
N ASP A 41 -7.05 -11.64 32.77
CA ASP A 41 -6.32 -12.23 31.66
C ASP A 41 -6.76 -13.68 31.46
N PRO A 42 -6.97 -14.12 30.19
CA PRO A 42 -7.31 -15.52 29.91
C PRO A 42 -6.17 -16.48 30.30
N SER A 43 -4.93 -15.99 30.32
CA SER A 43 -3.73 -16.79 30.61
C SER A 43 -3.29 -16.73 32.07
N ASN A 44 -3.59 -15.66 32.81
CA ASN A 44 -3.24 -15.51 34.23
C ASN A 44 -4.34 -14.75 34.99
N LYS A 45 -5.15 -15.49 35.77
CA LYS A 45 -6.30 -14.93 36.49
C LYS A 45 -5.94 -13.95 37.61
N GLU A 46 -4.67 -13.84 38.00
CA GLU A 46 -4.23 -12.90 39.05
C GLU A 46 -3.96 -11.49 38.49
N ASN A 47 -3.75 -11.36 37.18
CA ASN A 47 -3.49 -10.08 36.55
C ASN A 47 -4.71 -9.59 35.78
N SER A 48 -4.94 -8.27 35.85
CA SER A 48 -5.97 -7.58 35.09
C SER A 48 -5.31 -6.75 34.00
N MET A 49 -5.49 -7.14 32.74
CA MET A 49 -5.08 -6.35 31.58
C MET A 49 -6.21 -5.46 31.07
N PRO A 50 -5.89 -4.33 30.42
CA PRO A 50 -6.89 -3.60 29.65
C PRO A 50 -7.48 -4.49 28.57
N ARG A 51 -8.79 -4.42 28.37
CA ARG A 51 -9.53 -5.23 27.38
C ARG A 51 -8.93 -5.12 25.98
N LEU A 52 -8.35 -3.97 25.63
CA LEU A 52 -7.61 -3.76 24.39
C LEU A 52 -6.59 -4.88 24.11
N MET A 53 -5.86 -5.31 25.14
CA MET A 53 -4.78 -6.28 25.01
C MET A 53 -5.30 -7.68 24.64
N LYS A 54 -6.58 -7.99 24.89
CA LYS A 54 -7.25 -9.22 24.42
C LYS A 54 -7.31 -9.33 22.89
N PHE A 55 -7.33 -8.20 22.20
CA PHE A 55 -7.50 -8.12 20.75
C PHE A 55 -6.19 -7.78 20.01
N ILE A 56 -5.06 -7.84 20.71
CA ILE A 56 -3.74 -7.66 20.11
C ILE A 56 -3.17 -9.05 19.80
N GLU A 57 -2.94 -9.30 18.51
CA GLU A 57 -2.29 -10.50 18.02
C GLU A 57 -0.84 -10.17 17.65
N GLU A 58 0.10 -11.02 18.05
CA GLU A 58 1.47 -10.98 17.55
C GLU A 58 1.50 -11.68 16.19
N LYS A 59 1.68 -10.90 15.12
CA LYS A 59 1.86 -11.42 13.76
C LYS A 59 3.31 -11.25 13.35
N ASP A 60 3.93 -12.36 13.00
CA ASP A 60 5.22 -12.40 12.36
C ASP A 60 5.02 -12.15 10.86
N PHE A 61 5.25 -10.90 10.45
CA PHE A 61 5.40 -10.58 9.05
C PHE A 61 6.84 -10.90 8.69
N GLU A 62 7.09 -12.13 8.23
CA GLU A 62 8.34 -12.40 7.52
C GLU A 62 8.39 -11.44 6.31
N PRO A 63 9.50 -10.71 6.10
CA PRO A 63 9.64 -9.89 4.92
C PRO A 63 9.56 -10.83 3.72
N VAL A 64 8.46 -10.76 2.97
CA VAL A 64 8.34 -11.45 1.69
C VAL A 64 9.53 -10.96 0.86
N GLN A 65 10.42 -11.86 0.46
CA GLN A 65 11.48 -11.53 -0.48
C GLN A 65 10.82 -11.24 -1.83
N ILE A 66 10.54 -9.95 -2.09
CA ILE A 66 9.84 -9.48 -3.30
C ILE A 66 10.81 -9.45 -4.51
N ILE A 67 12.04 -9.92 -4.35
CA ILE A 67 13.05 -9.98 -5.40
C ILE A 67 13.40 -11.45 -5.61
N ASP A 68 12.55 -12.16 -6.34
CA ASP A 68 13.07 -13.20 -7.22
C ASP A 68 13.63 -12.44 -8.44
N ASP A 69 14.96 -12.40 -8.57
CA ASP A 69 15.65 -11.70 -9.67
C ASP A 69 15.17 -12.18 -11.06
N ASP A 70 14.52 -13.33 -11.13
CA ASP A 70 14.05 -13.97 -12.35
C ASP A 70 12.63 -13.55 -12.78
N LYS A 71 11.81 -12.92 -11.91
CA LYS A 71 10.42 -12.57 -12.26
C LYS A 71 9.94 -11.28 -11.60
N PHE A 72 10.12 -10.17 -12.31
CA PHE A 72 9.57 -8.87 -11.92
C PHE A 72 8.04 -8.86 -12.03
N GLU A 73 7.34 -8.78 -10.89
CA GLU A 73 5.92 -8.47 -10.83
C GLU A 73 5.72 -7.05 -10.29
N PRO A 74 5.21 -6.11 -11.10
CA PRO A 74 5.04 -4.74 -10.66
C PRO A 74 3.95 -4.69 -9.57
N THR A 75 4.36 -4.39 -8.35
CA THR A 75 3.43 -3.94 -7.32
C THR A 75 2.80 -2.64 -7.81
N GLY A 76 1.49 -2.45 -7.62
CA GLY A 76 0.69 -1.38 -8.24
C GLY A 76 1.13 0.08 -7.98
N ALA A 77 2.27 0.30 -7.31
CA ALA A 77 3.01 1.56 -7.28
C ALA A 77 3.79 1.85 -8.58
N ILE A 78 4.11 0.82 -9.36
CA ILE A 78 4.70 0.96 -10.70
C ILE A 78 3.57 1.02 -11.71
N ARG A 79 3.30 2.22 -12.23
CA ARG A 79 2.48 2.39 -13.41
C ARG A 79 3.29 1.81 -14.57
N SER A 80 2.85 0.71 -15.17
CA SER A 80 3.44 0.19 -16.42
C SER A 80 3.27 1.14 -17.62
N SER A 81 2.64 2.29 -17.41
CA SER A 81 2.62 3.40 -18.35
C SER A 81 3.94 4.18 -18.29
N GLY A 82 4.81 3.93 -19.26
CA GLY A 82 6.05 4.64 -19.48
C GLY A 82 5.88 6.16 -19.38
N MET A 83 6.46 6.74 -18.34
CA MET A 83 6.49 8.20 -18.15
C MET A 83 7.54 8.87 -19.06
N TYR A 84 8.36 8.06 -19.73
CA TYR A 84 9.22 8.47 -20.85
C TYR A 84 9.18 7.37 -21.91
N GLY A 85 8.47 7.61 -23.01
CA GLY A 85 8.49 6.68 -24.15
C GLY A 85 7.18 6.67 -24.91
N ASN A 86 7.14 7.43 -25.99
CA ASN A 86 6.12 7.33 -27.04
C ASN A 86 6.00 5.86 -27.50
N THR A 87 4.96 5.16 -27.04
CA THR A 87 4.53 3.90 -27.63
C THR A 87 3.47 4.20 -28.68
N ALA A 88 3.92 4.79 -29.79
CA ALA A 88 3.35 4.41 -31.08
C ALA A 88 4.32 3.37 -31.68
N PRO A 89 3.89 2.14 -31.96
CA PRO A 89 4.71 1.21 -32.75
C PRO A 89 4.74 1.76 -34.17
N GLN A 90 5.70 2.64 -34.47
CA GLN A 90 5.93 3.14 -35.81
C GLN A 90 6.79 2.13 -36.55
N THR A 91 6.10 1.23 -37.25
CA THR A 91 6.63 0.35 -38.29
C THR A 91 7.03 1.17 -39.52
N SER A 92 8.00 2.08 -39.38
CA SER A 92 8.59 2.80 -40.52
C SER A 92 10.11 2.76 -40.39
N SER A 93 10.74 2.03 -41.29
CA SER A 93 12.18 1.75 -41.39
C SER A 93 13.09 2.97 -41.63
N ASP A 94 12.56 4.19 -41.52
CA ASP A 94 13.31 5.41 -41.80
C ASP A 94 13.88 6.01 -40.51
N THR A 95 15.17 5.71 -40.26
CA THR A 95 15.98 6.28 -39.18
C THR A 95 16.88 7.38 -39.71
N LYS A 96 16.94 8.53 -39.02
CA LYS A 96 17.90 9.62 -39.25
C LYS A 96 19.01 9.60 -38.20
N PHE A 97 20.13 10.25 -38.48
CA PHE A 97 21.20 10.43 -37.50
C PHE A 97 21.04 11.79 -36.82
N CYS A 98 21.32 11.82 -35.51
CA CYS A 98 21.33 13.06 -34.74
C CYS A 98 22.44 13.98 -35.23
N SER A 99 22.11 15.25 -35.50
CA SER A 99 23.07 16.28 -35.94
C SER A 99 24.19 16.53 -34.93
N GLU A 100 23.92 16.35 -33.64
CA GLU A 100 24.83 16.70 -32.55
C GLU A 100 25.70 15.52 -32.08
N CYS A 101 25.10 14.33 -31.94
CA CYS A 101 25.78 13.16 -31.35
C CYS A 101 25.96 11.99 -32.31
N GLY A 102 25.37 12.04 -33.52
CA GLY A 102 25.40 10.94 -34.48
C GLY A 102 24.58 9.71 -34.07
N GLY A 103 23.80 9.78 -32.99
CA GLY A 103 22.92 8.69 -32.55
C GLY A 103 21.82 8.40 -33.57
N LYS A 104 21.47 7.12 -33.77
CA LYS A 104 20.38 6.70 -34.66
C LYS A 104 19.04 6.97 -34.00
N ILE A 105 18.21 7.79 -34.63
CA ILE A 105 16.89 8.18 -34.13
C ILE A 105 15.83 7.97 -35.22
N ALA A 106 14.58 7.82 -34.85
CA ALA A 106 13.49 7.77 -35.83
C ALA A 106 13.38 9.11 -36.58
N THR A 107 13.03 9.10 -37.87
CA THR A 107 12.81 10.33 -38.65
C THR A 107 11.75 11.24 -38.03
N ALA A 108 10.71 10.66 -37.44
CA ALA A 108 9.64 11.35 -36.70
C ALA A 108 10.06 11.85 -35.30
N ALA A 109 11.27 11.52 -34.82
CA ALA A 109 11.73 11.96 -33.51
C ALA A 109 12.11 13.45 -33.54
N LYS A 110 11.43 14.24 -32.69
CA LYS A 110 11.74 15.66 -32.43
C LYS A 110 12.91 15.88 -31.49
N PHE A 111 13.30 14.85 -30.74
CA PHE A 111 14.37 14.91 -29.75
C PHE A 111 15.23 13.65 -29.84
N CYS A 112 16.53 13.81 -29.62
CA CYS A 112 17.44 12.69 -29.51
C CYS A 112 17.36 12.05 -28.11
N THR A 113 17.20 10.74 -28.04
CA THR A 113 17.18 9.98 -26.78
C THR A 113 18.54 9.87 -26.11
N GLU A 114 19.62 10.02 -26.88
CA GLU A 114 21.00 9.86 -26.38
C GLU A 114 21.56 11.18 -25.81
N CYS A 115 21.33 12.31 -26.49
CA CYS A 115 21.91 13.60 -26.09
C CYS A 115 20.88 14.68 -25.72
N GLY A 116 19.59 14.41 -25.88
CA GLY A 116 18.52 15.36 -25.55
C GLY A 116 18.36 16.53 -26.53
N ALA A 117 19.18 16.62 -27.58
CA ALA A 117 19.10 17.69 -28.57
C ALA A 117 17.78 17.64 -29.38
N THR A 118 17.21 18.81 -29.68
CA THR A 118 16.09 18.94 -30.62
C THR A 118 16.54 18.62 -32.03
N GLN A 119 15.66 18.02 -32.82
CA GLN A 119 15.92 17.53 -34.17
C GLN A 119 14.87 18.14 -35.10
N ASP A 120 15.06 19.43 -35.40
CA ASP A 120 14.27 20.18 -36.39
C ASP A 120 14.69 19.83 -37.83
#